data_AF-A0A965UIH3-F1
#
_entry.id   AF-A0A965UIH3-F1
#
_cell.length_a   1.000
_cell.length_b   1.000
_cell.length_c   1.000
_cell.angle_alpha   90.00
_cell.angle_beta   90.00
_cell.angle_gamma   90.00
#
_symmetry.space_group_name_H-M   'P 1'
#
loop_
_entity.id
_entity.type
_entity.pdbx_description
1 polymer ?
#
loop_
_entity_poly.entity_id
_entity_poly.type
_entity_poly.pdbx_seq_one_letter_code
_entity_poly.pdbx_strand_id
1 'polypeptide(L)'
;MPISPWSYSWKPFEFGDSLVYVRSMTLGEALEFEKNSANSPTAAMIAIIVACCVDHDRLPLTAERVMALPVDRVGLIAQRIVEISKPPSAETLAKN
;
A
#
# COMPACT_ATOMS: atom_id res chain seq x y z
N MET A 1 -10.42 18.51 18.48
CA MET A 1 -10.54 18.62 17.00
C MET A 1 -10.92 17.24 16.48
N PRO A 2 -11.97 17.07 15.67
CA PRO A 2 -12.32 15.74 15.17
C PRO A 2 -11.22 15.30 14.19
N ILE A 3 -10.61 14.16 14.46
CA ILE A 3 -9.58 13.57 13.60
C ILE A 3 -10.30 13.08 12.34
N SER A 4 -9.88 13.61 11.18
CA SER A 4 -10.42 13.24 9.86
C SER A 4 -10.32 11.72 9.64
N PRO A 5 -11.33 11.06 9.05
CA PRO A 5 -11.38 9.60 8.89
C PRO A 5 -10.29 9.02 7.97
N TRP A 6 -9.38 9.85 7.46
CA TRP A 6 -8.35 9.48 6.49
C TRP A 6 -7.05 10.27 6.71
N SER A 7 -6.52 10.30 7.94
CA SER A 7 -5.10 10.62 8.07
C SER A 7 -4.34 9.51 7.33
N TYR A 8 -3.89 9.78 6.10
CA TYR A 8 -2.98 8.93 5.32
C TYR A 8 -1.64 8.87 6.05
N SER A 9 -1.65 8.23 7.22
CA SER A 9 -0.48 8.03 8.04
C SER A 9 0.32 6.94 7.37
N TRP A 10 1.44 7.36 6.81
CA TRP A 10 2.45 6.46 6.29
C TRP A 10 2.94 5.55 7.42
N LYS A 11 2.63 4.27 7.34
CA LYS A 11 3.03 3.25 8.31
C LYS A 11 4.37 2.64 7.87
N PRO A 12 5.38 2.58 8.75
CA PRO A 12 6.61 1.88 8.43
C PRO A 12 6.31 0.40 8.19
N PHE A 13 7.00 -0.19 7.23
CA PHE A 13 6.98 -1.61 6.93
C PHE A 13 8.41 -2.07 6.63
N GLU A 14 8.91 -2.92 7.51
CA GLU A 14 10.24 -3.50 7.41
C GLU A 14 10.14 -4.91 6.84
N PHE A 15 10.99 -5.22 5.86
CA PHE A 15 11.13 -6.57 5.31
C PHE A 15 12.61 -6.84 4.98
N GLY A 16 13.22 -7.77 5.72
CA GLY A 16 14.67 -7.96 5.69
C GLY A 16 15.40 -6.68 6.09
N ASP A 17 16.41 -6.28 5.32
CA ASP A 17 17.20 -5.07 5.56
C ASP A 17 16.61 -3.81 4.89
N SER A 18 15.32 -3.83 4.51
CA SER A 18 14.67 -2.74 3.78
C SER A 18 13.51 -2.16 4.57
N LEU A 19 13.44 -0.83 4.63
CA LEU A 19 12.32 -0.07 5.18
C LEU A 19 11.61 0.68 4.04
N VAL A 20 10.30 0.47 3.95
CA VAL A 20 9.40 1.31 3.15
C VAL A 20 8.32 1.87 4.04
N TYR A 21 7.67 2.92 3.60
CA TYR A 21 6.47 3.39 4.25
C TYR A 21 5.27 3.17 3.34
N VAL A 22 4.19 2.68 3.93
CA VAL A 22 3.00 2.24 3.22
C VAL A 22 1.79 3.03 3.74
N ARG A 23 0.90 3.44 2.86
CA ARG A 23 -0.40 4.04 3.22
C ARG A 23 -1.56 3.21 2.70
N SER A 24 -2.74 3.43 3.27
CA SER A 24 -3.97 2.85 2.73
C SER A 24 -4.25 3.34 1.32
N MET A 25 -4.87 2.47 0.52
CA MET A 25 -5.42 2.82 -0.78
C MET A 25 -6.57 3.80 -0.60
N THR A 26 -6.70 4.73 -1.55
CA THR A 26 -7.94 5.47 -1.76
C THR A 26 -8.96 4.60 -2.48
N LEU A 27 -10.25 4.99 -2.43
CA LEU A 27 -11.28 4.32 -3.23
C LEU A 27 -10.99 4.38 -4.73
N GLY A 28 -10.47 5.51 -5.23
CA GLY A 28 -10.12 5.67 -6.64
C GLY A 28 -9.03 4.70 -7.09
N GLU A 29 -7.99 4.53 -6.27
CA GLU A 29 -6.89 3.59 -6.55
C GLU A 29 -7.33 2.13 -6.50
N ALA A 30 -8.24 1.79 -5.59
CA ALA A 30 -8.81 0.44 -5.52
C ALA A 30 -9.62 0.10 -6.78
N LEU A 31 -10.45 1.03 -7.26
CA LEU A 31 -11.23 0.87 -8.50
C LEU A 31 -10.34 0.79 -9.74
N GLU A 32 -9.27 1.59 -9.79
CA GLU A 32 -8.30 1.54 -10.88
C GLU A 32 -7.50 0.23 -10.88
N PHE A 33 -7.09 -0.25 -9.71
CA PHE A 33 -6.47 -1.56 -9.55
C PHE A 33 -7.37 -2.68 -10.05
N GLU A 34 -8.65 -2.69 -9.65
CA GLU A 34 -9.62 -3.70 -10.08
C GLU A 34 -9.75 -3.73 -11.60
N LYS A 35 -9.94 -2.56 -12.23
CA LYS A 35 -10.02 -2.43 -13.70
C LYS A 35 -8.76 -2.92 -14.41
N ASN A 36 -7.58 -2.58 -13.90
CA ASN A 36 -6.31 -2.91 -14.54
C ASN A 36 -5.88 -4.36 -14.29
N SER A 37 -6.28 -4.95 -13.16
CA SER A 37 -5.92 -6.31 -12.78
C SER A 37 -6.46 -7.37 -13.76
N ALA A 38 -7.60 -7.11 -14.41
CA ALA A 38 -8.16 -7.97 -15.44
C ALA A 38 -7.29 -8.07 -16.71
N ASN A 39 -6.51 -7.02 -17.00
CA ASN A 39 -5.67 -6.94 -18.20
C ASN A 39 -4.23 -7.38 -17.92
N SER A 40 -3.66 -6.92 -16.79
CA SER A 40 -2.30 -7.26 -16.38
C SER A 40 -2.20 -7.22 -14.86
N PRO A 41 -2.35 -8.37 -14.18
CA PRO A 41 -2.26 -8.45 -12.72
C PRO A 41 -0.94 -7.91 -12.17
N THR A 42 0.18 -8.21 -12.85
CA THR A 42 1.50 -7.75 -12.45
C THR A 42 1.64 -6.24 -12.56
N ALA A 43 1.20 -5.63 -13.67
CA ALA A 43 1.29 -4.20 -13.86
C ALA A 43 0.39 -3.44 -12.87
N ALA A 44 -0.82 -3.97 -12.60
CA ALA A 44 -1.72 -3.43 -11.59
C ALA A 44 -1.09 -3.47 -10.19
N MET A 45 -0.41 -4.58 -9.84
CA MET A 45 0.29 -4.73 -8.57
C MET A 45 1.46 -3.75 -8.43
N ILE A 46 2.25 -3.56 -9.47
CA ILE A 46 3.34 -2.59 -9.46
C ILE A 46 2.79 -1.17 -9.30
N ALA A 47 1.73 -0.83 -10.04
CA ALA A 47 1.09 0.48 -9.97
C ALA A 47 0.57 0.79 -8.56
N ILE A 48 -0.08 -0.17 -7.89
CA ILE A 48 -0.60 0.07 -6.53
C ILE A 48 0.53 0.22 -5.51
N ILE A 49 1.62 -0.53 -5.66
CA ILE A 49 2.81 -0.38 -4.79
C ILE A 49 3.43 1.00 -4.99
N VAL A 50 3.63 1.43 -6.25
CA VAL A 50 4.15 2.77 -6.58
C VAL A 50 3.28 3.87 -5.98
N ALA A 51 1.95 3.74 -6.05
CA ALA A 51 1.04 4.74 -5.51
C ALA A 51 1.05 4.78 -3.97
N CYS A 52 1.12 3.62 -3.33
CA CYS A 52 0.90 3.48 -1.89
C CYS A 52 2.18 3.37 -1.06
N CYS A 53 3.37 3.40 -1.68
CA CYS A 53 4.65 3.24 -1.00
C CYS A 53 5.65 4.35 -1.32
N VAL A 54 6.41 4.74 -0.30
CA VAL A 54 7.63 5.55 -0.42
C VAL A 54 8.79 4.79 0.21
N ASP A 55 10.02 5.09 -0.21
CA ASP A 55 11.21 4.51 0.40
C ASP A 55 11.54 5.10 1.77
N HIS A 56 12.65 4.65 2.35
CA HIS A 56 13.14 5.10 3.65
C HIS A 56 13.32 6.63 3.77
N ASP A 57 13.64 7.32 2.67
CA ASP A 57 13.81 8.78 2.58
C ASP A 57 12.50 9.51 2.29
N ARG A 58 11.37 8.80 2.30
CA ARG A 58 10.04 9.29 1.91
C ARG A 58 9.93 9.71 0.46
N LEU A 59 10.80 9.19 -0.41
CA LEU A 59 10.73 9.43 -1.84
C LEU A 59 9.79 8.42 -2.53
N PRO A 60 9.03 8.83 -3.55
CA PRO A 60 8.18 7.92 -4.32
C PRO A 60 8.97 6.74 -4.89
N LEU A 61 8.42 5.53 -4.77
CA LEU A 61 8.97 4.39 -5.50
C LEU A 61 8.69 4.53 -6.99
N THR A 62 9.62 4.09 -7.83
CA THR A 62 9.43 3.99 -9.27
C THR A 62 9.04 2.57 -9.66
N ALA A 63 8.35 2.41 -10.79
CA ALA A 63 8.01 1.08 -11.30
C ALA A 63 9.27 0.23 -11.52
N GLU A 64 10.37 0.81 -12.00
CA GLU A 64 11.66 0.14 -12.17
C GLU A 64 12.21 -0.39 -10.85
N ARG A 65 12.16 0.42 -9.78
CA ARG A 65 12.61 -0.01 -8.44
C ARG A 65 11.76 -1.17 -7.92
N VAL A 66 10.45 -1.14 -8.14
CA VAL A 66 9.55 -2.22 -7.74
C VAL A 66 9.79 -3.49 -8.55
N MET A 67 10.01 -3.37 -9.87
CA MET A 67 10.32 -4.51 -10.74
C MET A 67 11.68 -5.15 -10.44
N ALA A 68 12.62 -4.39 -9.88
CA ALA A 68 13.91 -4.92 -9.42
C ALA A 68 13.80 -5.69 -8.09
N LEU A 69 12.66 -5.61 -7.38
CA LEU A 69 12.47 -6.35 -6.15
C LEU A 69 12.15 -7.83 -6.44
N PRO A 70 12.65 -8.75 -5.59
CA PRO A 70 12.17 -10.12 -5.53
C PRO A 70 10.64 -10.20 -5.42
N VAL A 71 10.02 -11.14 -6.16
CA VAL A 71 8.55 -11.29 -6.27
C VAL A 71 7.88 -11.52 -4.91
N ASP A 72 8.54 -12.26 -4.01
CA ASP A 72 8.13 -12.48 -2.63
C ASP A 72 8.02 -11.15 -1.85
N ARG A 73 8.97 -10.24 -2.03
CA ARG A 73 8.94 -8.91 -1.40
C ARG A 73 7.83 -8.03 -1.96
N VAL A 74 7.64 -8.06 -3.28
CA VAL A 74 6.51 -7.37 -3.94
C VAL A 74 5.18 -7.86 -3.34
N GLY A 75 5.02 -9.17 -3.16
CA GLY A 75 3.85 -9.78 -2.53
C GLY A 75 3.62 -9.33 -1.09
N LEU A 76 4.68 -9.30 -0.27
CA LEU A 76 4.60 -8.83 1.12
C LEU A 76 4.14 -7.36 1.21
N ILE A 77 4.69 -6.49 0.36
CA ILE A 77 4.29 -5.07 0.32
C ILE A 77 2.83 -4.94 -0.10
N ALA A 78 2.41 -5.64 -1.17
CA ALA A 78 1.02 -5.63 -1.64
C ALA A 78 0.05 -6.11 -0.54
N GLN A 79 0.39 -7.19 0.16
CA GLN A 79 -0.40 -7.69 1.28
C GLN A 79 -0.51 -6.66 2.40
N ARG A 80 0.58 -5.96 2.71
CA ARG A 80 0.58 -4.91 3.73
C ARG A 80 -0.33 -3.75 3.36
N ILE A 81 -0.30 -3.29 2.09
CA ILE A 81 -1.21 -2.26 1.57
C ILE A 81 -2.66 -2.68 1.78
N VAL A 82 -3.01 -3.92 1.43
CA VAL A 82 -4.38 -4.45 1.60
C VAL A 82 -4.77 -4.46 3.07
N GLU A 83 -3.89 -4.96 3.95
CA GLU A 83 -4.16 -5.04 5.39
C GLU A 83 -4.50 -3.69 6.00
N ILE A 84 -3.72 -2.65 5.69
CA ILE A 84 -3.93 -1.31 6.25
C ILE A 84 -5.08 -0.55 5.57
N SER A 85 -5.54 -1.02 4.42
CA SER A 85 -6.70 -0.48 3.70
C SER A 85 -8.02 -1.11 4.16
N LYS A 86 -7.98 -2.17 4.97
CA LYS A 86 -9.19 -2.76 5.54
C LYS A 86 -9.85 -1.78 6.50
N PRO A 87 -11.19 -1.67 6.50
CA PRO A 87 -11.90 -0.92 7.52
C PRO A 87 -11.56 -1.49 8.91
N PRO A 88 -11.52 -0.64 9.94
CA PRO A 88 -11.30 -1.10 11.31
C PRO A 88 -12.37 -2.13 11.70
N SER A 89 -11.96 -3.16 12.45
CA SER A 89 -12.90 -4.16 12.94
C SER A 89 -13.96 -3.51 13.84
N ALA A 90 -15.13 -4.14 13.96
CA ALA A 90 -16.20 -3.68 14.86
C ALA A 90 -15.69 -3.51 16.31
N GLU A 91 -14.76 -4.36 16.76
CA GLU A 91 -14.11 -4.23 18.08
C GLU A 91 -13.20 -3.01 18.21
N THR A 92 -12.58 -2.57 17.10
CA THR A 92 -11.73 -1.37 17.08
C THR A 92 -12.58 -0.09 17.05
N LEU A 93 -13.73 -0.15 16.39
CA LEU A 93 -14.71 0.94 16.37
C LEU A 93 -15.41 1.11 17.72
N ALA A 94 -15.64 0.03 18.47
CA ALA A 94 -16.30 0.08 19.78
C ALA A 94 -15.40 0.62 20.92
N LYS A 95 -14.09 0.79 20.68
CA LYS A 95 -13.10 1.23 21.68
C LYS A 95 -12.60 2.67 21.47
N ASN A 96 -13.08 3.37 20.45
CA ASN A 96 -12.79 4.78 20.17
C ASN A 96 -14.07 5.63 20.25
#